data_AF-L9VZ42-F1
#
_entry.id   AF-L9VZ42-F1
#
_cell.length_a   1.000
_cell.length_b   1.000
_cell.length_c   1.000
_cell.angle_alpha   90.00
_cell.angle_beta   90.00
_cell.angle_gamma   90.00
#
_symmetry.space_group_name_H-M   'P 1'
#
loop_
_entity.id
_entity.type
_entity.pdbx_description
1 polymer ?
#
loop_
_entity_poly.entity_id
_entity_poly.type
_entity_poly.pdbx_seq_one_letter_code
_entity_poly.pdbx_strand_id
1 'polypeptide(L)'
;MVDHDDELLAAVRDLTRTIEALQQELESTQRRPRLRPSPLRPPTPRELLAFTDEVAVPATIAVLETSVRALEGFQRALALARTERDVRDRTTEATSATSKRASELRQTTLSQLDGVLARLQQAASDGTLPADDGARELLTEARELRDDVDSRLRDVGADVDRQQIDRTESTDVVRIDVQEGRPDDLQNGVSPDNRGDPASRVDVDAELETLKEQYGDDEAENDMPDTASENADRENEGADENGETTDSDGDDDDVAGSDSES
;
A
#
# COMPACT_ATOMS: atom_id res chain seq x y z
N MET A 1 14.95 -7.72 23.29
CA MET A 1 14.41 -8.85 22.52
C MET A 1 13.78 -9.90 23.44
N VAL A 2 14.24 -10.06 24.69
CA VAL A 2 13.65 -10.97 25.69
C VAL A 2 12.24 -10.55 26.15
N ASP A 3 11.93 -9.25 26.21
CA ASP A 3 10.64 -8.75 26.71
C ASP A 3 9.42 -9.18 25.87
N HIS A 4 9.60 -9.36 24.56
CA HIS A 4 8.48 -9.70 23.66
C HIS A 4 8.09 -11.18 23.76
N ASP A 5 9.07 -12.05 23.99
CA ASP A 5 8.83 -13.47 24.22
C ASP A 5 8.15 -13.71 25.59
N ASP A 6 8.54 -12.95 26.62
CA ASP A 6 7.92 -13.01 27.94
C ASP A 6 6.47 -12.46 27.93
N GLU A 7 6.21 -11.40 27.18
CA GLU A 7 4.85 -10.86 26.98
C GLU A 7 3.96 -11.85 26.21
N LEU A 8 4.50 -12.50 25.17
CA LEU A 8 3.79 -13.54 24.42
C LEU A 8 3.46 -14.75 25.31
N LEU A 9 4.42 -15.20 26.13
CA LEU A 9 4.21 -16.29 27.08
C LEU A 9 3.15 -15.94 28.14
N ALA A 10 3.12 -14.69 28.61
CA ALA A 10 2.10 -14.20 29.52
C ALA A 10 0.71 -14.20 28.86
N ALA A 11 0.60 -13.71 27.62
CA ALA A 11 -0.65 -13.69 26.86
C ALA A 11 -1.18 -15.10 26.57
N VAL A 12 -0.29 -16.04 26.21
CA VAL A 12 -0.66 -17.46 25.97
C VAL A 12 -1.14 -18.13 27.25
N ARG A 13 -0.50 -17.82 28.39
CA ARG A 13 -0.89 -18.36 29.69
C ARG A 13 -2.24 -17.82 30.17
N ASP A 14 -2.51 -16.55 29.91
CA ASP A 14 -3.80 -15.94 30.21
C ASP A 14 -4.90 -16.53 29.32
N LEU A 15 -4.62 -16.70 28.02
CA LEU A 15 -5.53 -17.33 27.08
C LEU A 15 -5.89 -18.76 27.48
N THR A 16 -4.89 -19.58 27.83
CA THR A 16 -5.12 -20.95 28.30
C THR A 16 -5.97 -20.98 29.57
N ARG A 17 -5.76 -20.03 30.49
CA ARG A 17 -6.58 -19.90 31.70
C ARG A 17 -8.03 -19.54 31.37
N THR A 18 -8.27 -18.61 30.46
CA THR A 18 -9.63 -18.28 30.00
C THR A 18 -10.30 -19.44 29.27
N ILE A 19 -9.57 -20.20 28.45
CA ILE A 19 -10.11 -21.39 27.76
C ILE A 19 -10.48 -22.47 28.77
N GLU A 20 -9.65 -22.71 29.79
CA GLU A 20 -9.94 -23.69 30.83
C GLU A 20 -11.15 -23.27 31.68
N ALA A 21 -11.28 -21.98 31.99
CA ALA A 21 -12.45 -21.43 32.66
C ALA A 21 -13.74 -21.60 31.83
N LEU A 22 -13.68 -21.30 30.53
CA LEU A 22 -14.81 -21.47 29.60
C LEU A 22 -15.16 -22.95 29.40
N GLN A 23 -14.18 -23.86 29.33
CA GLN A 23 -14.44 -25.30 29.26
C GLN A 23 -15.08 -25.81 30.54
N GLN A 24 -14.65 -25.34 31.70
CA GLN A 24 -15.21 -25.73 32.99
C GLN A 24 -16.64 -25.19 33.15
N GLU A 25 -16.94 -24.00 32.64
CA GLU A 25 -18.28 -23.45 32.57
C GLU A 25 -19.17 -24.25 31.61
N LEU A 26 -18.66 -24.60 30.43
CA LEU A 26 -19.37 -25.44 29.46
C LEU A 26 -19.66 -26.84 30.02
N GLU A 27 -18.69 -27.46 30.69
CA GLU A 27 -18.84 -28.78 31.33
C GLU A 27 -19.82 -28.72 32.51
N SER A 28 -19.81 -27.61 33.28
CA SER A 28 -20.80 -27.38 34.35
C SER A 28 -22.23 -27.25 33.81
N THR A 29 -22.37 -26.63 32.64
CA THR A 29 -23.64 -26.48 31.93
C THR A 29 -24.12 -27.84 31.38
N GLN A 30 -23.20 -28.69 30.92
CA GLN A 30 -23.48 -30.07 30.52
C GLN A 30 -23.78 -31.01 31.70
N ARG A 31 -23.24 -30.73 32.90
CA ARG A 31 -23.49 -31.47 34.15
C ARG A 31 -24.76 -31.03 34.89
N ARG A 32 -25.60 -30.15 34.33
CA ARG A 32 -26.99 -30.08 34.78
C ARG A 32 -27.63 -31.46 34.58
N PRO A 33 -28.39 -31.97 35.57
CA PRO A 33 -28.95 -33.31 35.47
C PRO A 33 -29.91 -33.34 34.27
N ARG A 34 -29.46 -33.95 33.17
CA ARG A 34 -30.34 -34.34 32.07
C ARG A 34 -31.46 -35.13 32.72
N LEU A 35 -32.66 -34.56 32.73
CA LEU A 35 -33.85 -35.22 33.22
C LEU A 35 -33.84 -36.63 32.66
N ARG A 36 -34.05 -37.62 33.54
CA ARG A 36 -34.14 -39.04 33.20
C ARG A 36 -34.91 -39.18 31.87
N PRO A 37 -34.47 -40.05 30.94
CA PRO A 37 -35.12 -40.16 29.63
C PRO A 37 -36.59 -40.51 29.86
N SER A 38 -37.45 -39.50 29.75
CA SER A 38 -38.88 -39.73 29.70
C SER A 38 -39.15 -40.51 28.43
N PRO A 39 -40.15 -41.41 28.43
CA PRO A 39 -40.59 -42.07 27.21
C PRO A 39 -40.79 -40.98 26.14
N LEU A 40 -40.25 -41.22 24.92
CA LEU A 40 -40.23 -40.29 23.80
C LEU A 40 -41.63 -39.72 23.54
N ARG A 41 -41.94 -38.63 24.24
CA ARG A 41 -43.18 -37.89 24.09
C ARG A 41 -42.87 -36.81 23.05
N PRO A 42 -43.71 -36.66 22.02
CA PRO A 42 -43.52 -35.56 21.09
C PRO A 42 -43.52 -34.23 21.86
N PRO A 43 -42.61 -33.30 21.50
CA PRO A 43 -42.47 -32.04 22.20
C PRO A 43 -43.76 -31.25 22.18
N THR A 44 -44.10 -30.62 23.30
CA THR A 44 -45.26 -29.74 23.37
C THR A 44 -44.95 -28.41 22.67
N PRO A 45 -45.95 -27.72 22.09
CA PRO A 45 -45.74 -26.42 21.44
C PRO A 45 -45.06 -25.38 22.34
N ARG A 46 -45.27 -25.50 23.66
CA ARG A 46 -44.68 -24.61 24.67
C ARG A 46 -43.19 -24.87 24.89
N GLU A 47 -42.74 -26.12 24.75
CA GLU A 47 -41.32 -26.50 24.79
C GLU A 47 -40.58 -26.05 23.53
N LEU A 48 -41.26 -26.01 22.36
CA LEU A 48 -40.68 -25.44 21.14
C LEU A 48 -40.47 -23.93 21.26
N LEU A 49 -41.43 -23.20 21.82
CA LEU A 49 -41.29 -21.77 22.07
C LEU A 49 -40.17 -21.48 23.10
N ALA A 50 -40.08 -22.29 24.16
CA ALA A 50 -38.99 -22.18 25.12
C ALA A 50 -37.63 -22.48 24.46
N PHE A 51 -37.53 -23.50 23.59
CA PHE A 51 -36.31 -23.81 22.86
C PHE A 51 -35.89 -22.70 21.88
N THR A 52 -36.86 -22.07 21.20
CA THR A 52 -36.54 -20.94 20.32
C THR A 52 -36.00 -19.75 21.11
N ASP A 53 -36.57 -19.47 22.28
CA ASP A 53 -36.15 -18.36 23.14
C ASP A 53 -34.80 -18.65 23.83
N GLU A 54 -34.62 -19.85 24.36
CA GLU A 54 -33.41 -20.24 25.10
C GLU A 54 -32.21 -20.58 24.21
N VAL A 55 -32.43 -21.05 22.97
CA VAL A 55 -31.37 -21.62 22.14
C VAL A 55 -31.36 -21.08 20.71
N ALA A 56 -32.49 -21.16 19.98
CA ALA A 56 -32.47 -20.85 18.55
C ALA A 56 -32.25 -19.34 18.28
N VAL A 57 -32.93 -18.47 19.02
CA VAL A 57 -32.79 -17.01 18.90
C VAL A 57 -31.38 -16.58 19.32
N PRO A 58 -30.83 -16.97 20.49
CA PRO A 58 -29.44 -16.65 20.83
C PRO A 58 -28.41 -17.17 19.83
N ALA A 59 -28.57 -18.39 19.32
CA ALA A 59 -27.66 -18.95 18.33
C ALA A 59 -27.69 -18.18 17.00
N THR A 60 -28.88 -17.80 16.53
CA THR A 60 -29.01 -17.01 15.31
C THR A 60 -28.44 -15.60 15.47
N ILE A 61 -28.63 -14.96 16.63
CA ILE A 61 -27.98 -13.68 16.96
C ILE A 61 -26.45 -13.83 16.93
N ALA A 62 -25.89 -14.87 17.54
CA ALA A 62 -24.44 -15.10 17.55
C ALA A 62 -23.86 -15.29 16.13
N VAL A 63 -24.58 -16.00 15.26
CA VAL A 63 -24.19 -16.14 13.84
C VAL A 63 -24.19 -14.77 13.15
N LEU A 64 -25.23 -13.96 13.35
CA LEU A 64 -25.33 -12.62 12.77
C LEU A 64 -24.23 -11.69 13.29
N GLU A 65 -23.94 -11.67 14.59
CA GLU A 65 -22.84 -10.89 15.16
C GLU A 65 -21.49 -11.30 14.58
N THR A 66 -21.30 -12.60 14.36
CA THR A 66 -20.09 -13.13 13.71
C THR A 66 -20.00 -12.65 12.26
N SER A 67 -21.12 -12.66 11.53
CA SER A 67 -21.18 -12.09 10.18
C SER A 67 -20.84 -10.60 10.16
N VAL A 68 -21.41 -9.81 11.08
CA VAL A 68 -21.11 -8.37 11.18
C VAL A 68 -19.62 -8.14 11.47
N ARG A 69 -19.03 -8.86 12.44
CA ARG A 69 -17.59 -8.76 12.73
C ARG A 69 -16.72 -9.17 11.54
N ALA A 70 -17.14 -10.17 10.76
CA ALA A 70 -16.44 -10.55 9.54
C ALA A 70 -16.49 -9.44 8.49
N LEU A 71 -17.64 -8.79 8.32
CA LEU A 71 -17.79 -7.64 7.43
C LEU A 71 -16.95 -6.43 7.91
N GLU A 72 -16.90 -6.16 9.21
CA GLU A 72 -16.05 -5.10 9.79
C GLU A 72 -14.55 -5.39 9.55
N GLY A 73 -14.14 -6.66 9.73
CA GLY A 73 -12.79 -7.10 9.39
C GLY A 73 -12.46 -6.89 7.92
N PHE A 74 -13.42 -7.19 7.03
CA PHE A 74 -13.28 -6.93 5.60
C PHE A 74 -13.19 -5.44 5.27
N GLN A 75 -14.00 -4.59 5.91
CA GLN A 75 -13.89 -3.13 5.77
C GLN A 75 -12.51 -2.62 6.19
N ARG A 76 -11.98 -3.15 7.30
CA ARG A 76 -10.64 -2.79 7.77
C ARG A 76 -9.53 -3.25 6.82
N ALA A 77 -9.69 -4.41 6.19
CA ALA A 77 -8.80 -4.89 5.14
C ALA A 77 -8.87 -4.01 3.88
N LEU A 78 -10.06 -3.58 3.45
CA LEU A 78 -10.22 -2.63 2.35
C LEU A 78 -9.61 -1.25 2.66
N ALA A 79 -9.74 -0.77 3.89
CA ALA A 79 -9.11 0.47 4.34
C ALA A 79 -7.57 0.38 4.27
N LEU A 80 -6.99 -0.76 4.67
CA LEU A 80 -5.56 -1.03 4.53
C LEU A 80 -5.13 -1.09 3.06
N ALA A 81 -5.88 -1.79 2.21
CA ALA A 81 -5.57 -1.86 0.78
C ALA A 81 -5.62 -0.49 0.08
N ARG A 82 -6.57 0.38 0.47
CA ARG A 82 -6.64 1.76 -0.02
C ARG A 82 -5.43 2.58 0.45
N THR A 83 -5.07 2.46 1.72
CA THR A 83 -3.88 3.12 2.29
C THR A 83 -2.59 2.67 1.60
N GLU A 84 -2.43 1.37 1.32
CA GLU A 84 -1.28 0.85 0.58
C GLU A 84 -1.18 1.44 -0.83
N ARG A 85 -2.32 1.59 -1.51
CA ARG A 85 -2.37 2.22 -2.83
C ARG A 85 -1.95 3.69 -2.78
N ASP A 86 -2.46 4.46 -1.83
CA ASP A 86 -2.07 5.87 -1.65
C ASP A 86 -0.58 6.03 -1.30
N VAL A 87 -0.02 5.10 -0.52
CA VAL A 87 1.42 5.06 -0.22
C VAL A 87 2.22 4.71 -1.47
N ARG A 88 1.81 3.69 -2.23
CA ARG A 88 2.44 3.29 -3.49
C ARG A 88 2.48 4.46 -4.47
N ASP A 89 1.37 5.15 -4.68
CA ASP A 89 1.28 6.26 -5.62
C ASP A 89 2.22 7.43 -5.23
N ARG A 90 2.27 7.79 -3.94
CA ARG A 90 3.25 8.78 -3.42
C ARG A 90 4.70 8.31 -3.62
N THR A 91 4.99 7.04 -3.39
CA THR A 91 6.35 6.51 -3.59
C THR A 91 6.74 6.48 -5.07
N THR A 92 5.81 6.19 -5.98
CA THR A 92 6.05 6.23 -7.42
C THR A 92 6.34 7.65 -7.89
N GLU A 93 5.61 8.65 -7.40
CA GLU A 93 5.87 10.06 -7.68
C GLU A 93 7.25 10.50 -7.16
N ALA A 94 7.58 10.16 -5.91
CA ALA A 94 8.90 10.44 -5.33
C ALA A 94 10.05 9.76 -6.10
N THR A 95 9.84 8.52 -6.54
CA THR A 95 10.79 7.76 -7.35
C THR A 95 10.96 8.41 -8.73
N SER A 96 9.86 8.82 -9.37
CA SER A 96 9.89 9.54 -10.65
C SER A 96 10.68 10.85 -10.55
N ALA A 97 10.42 11.66 -9.52
CA ALA A 97 11.16 12.90 -9.28
C ALA A 97 12.66 12.65 -9.05
N THR A 98 13.01 11.59 -8.32
CA THR A 98 14.40 11.18 -8.09
C THR A 98 15.06 10.68 -9.36
N SER A 99 14.37 9.87 -10.16
CA SER A 99 14.85 9.37 -11.46
C SER A 99 15.12 10.51 -12.44
N LYS A 100 14.27 11.54 -12.44
CA LYS A 100 14.48 12.73 -13.27
C LYS A 100 15.75 13.50 -12.86
N ARG A 101 15.96 13.74 -11.57
CA ARG A 101 17.20 14.37 -11.05
C ARG A 101 18.44 13.54 -11.37
N ALA A 102 18.36 12.22 -11.21
CA ALA A 102 19.46 11.32 -11.56
C ALA A 102 19.78 11.36 -13.07
N SER A 103 18.76 11.47 -13.92
CA SER A 103 18.94 11.61 -15.37
C SER A 103 19.57 12.95 -15.74
N GLU A 104 19.16 14.06 -15.11
CA GLU A 104 19.76 15.38 -15.30
C GLU A 104 21.23 15.41 -14.86
N LEU A 105 21.55 14.80 -13.72
CA LEU A 105 22.93 14.64 -13.25
C LEU A 105 23.75 13.80 -14.23
N ARG A 106 23.21 12.69 -14.71
CA ARG A 106 23.89 11.84 -15.72
C ARG A 106 24.15 12.60 -17.02
N GLN A 107 23.19 13.38 -17.50
CA GLN A 107 23.36 14.21 -18.70
C GLN A 107 24.49 15.23 -18.50
N THR A 108 24.53 15.85 -17.32
CA THR A 108 25.53 16.85 -16.95
C THR A 108 26.93 16.25 -16.86
N THR A 109 27.07 15.10 -16.19
CA THR A 109 28.36 14.42 -16.07
C THR A 109 28.86 13.89 -17.41
N LEU A 110 27.97 13.37 -18.26
CA LEU A 110 28.33 12.98 -19.64
C LEU A 110 28.80 14.18 -20.46
N SER A 111 28.11 15.33 -20.36
CA SER A 111 28.52 16.55 -21.06
C SER A 111 29.89 17.07 -20.58
N GLN A 112 30.18 16.96 -19.28
CA GLN A 112 31.50 17.30 -18.74
C GLN A 112 32.57 16.31 -19.24
N LEU A 113 32.26 15.01 -19.29
CA LEU A 113 33.17 13.99 -19.79
C LEU A 113 33.50 14.23 -21.28
N ASP A 114 32.50 14.52 -22.11
CA ASP A 114 32.71 14.87 -23.52
C ASP A 114 33.58 16.14 -23.67
N GLY A 115 33.40 17.12 -22.79
CA GLY A 115 34.24 18.32 -22.76
C GLY A 115 35.70 18.02 -22.39
N VAL A 116 35.94 17.13 -21.42
CA VAL A 116 37.29 16.69 -21.04
C VAL A 116 37.92 15.85 -22.15
N LEU A 117 37.16 14.95 -22.78
CA LEU A 117 37.62 14.14 -23.91
C LEU A 117 37.98 15.01 -25.12
N ALA A 118 37.18 16.03 -25.43
CA ALA A 118 37.50 16.98 -26.49
C ALA A 118 38.80 17.75 -26.21
N ARG A 119 39.02 18.17 -24.95
CA ARG A 119 40.28 18.82 -24.53
C ARG A 119 41.46 17.87 -24.59
N LEU A 120 41.28 16.60 -24.22
CA LEU A 120 42.32 15.57 -24.32
C LEU A 120 42.67 15.28 -25.78
N GLN A 121 41.67 15.19 -26.65
CA GLN A 121 41.85 14.99 -28.09
C GLN A 121 42.58 16.19 -28.72
N GLN A 122 42.25 17.41 -28.29
CA GLN A 122 42.93 18.64 -28.70
C GLN A 122 44.41 18.63 -28.24
N ALA A 123 44.67 18.34 -26.96
CA ALA A 123 46.02 18.28 -26.41
C ALA A 123 46.88 17.15 -27.03
N ALA A 124 46.27 16.00 -27.37
CA ALA A 124 46.93 14.92 -28.08
C ALA A 124 47.30 15.31 -29.52
N SER A 125 46.42 16.06 -30.19
CA SER A 125 46.64 16.54 -31.55
C SER A 125 47.68 17.67 -31.61
N ASP A 126 47.72 18.53 -30.59
CA ASP A 126 48.73 19.58 -30.42
C ASP A 126 50.09 19.03 -29.94
N GLY A 127 50.19 17.73 -29.69
CA GLY A 127 51.44 17.06 -29.30
C GLY A 127 51.92 17.41 -27.88
N THR A 128 51.07 18.04 -27.07
CA THR A 128 51.36 18.46 -25.69
C THR A 128 51.00 17.39 -24.67
N LEU A 129 50.93 16.12 -25.10
CA LEU A 129 50.55 15.01 -24.22
C LEU A 129 51.59 14.89 -23.09
N PRO A 130 51.23 15.16 -21.82
CA PRO A 130 52.22 15.21 -20.76
C PRO A 130 52.79 13.81 -20.54
N ALA A 131 54.08 13.65 -20.82
CA ALA A 131 54.87 12.48 -20.38
C ALA A 131 55.22 12.58 -18.88
N ASP A 132 54.35 13.23 -18.10
CA ASP A 132 54.55 13.56 -16.71
C ASP A 132 54.32 12.31 -15.85
N ASP A 133 55.23 12.06 -14.91
CA ASP A 133 55.16 10.89 -14.04
C ASP A 133 53.88 10.89 -13.19
N GLY A 134 53.34 12.07 -12.83
CA GLY A 134 52.05 12.17 -12.14
C GLY A 134 50.87 11.70 -12.99
N ALA A 135 50.92 11.87 -14.31
CA ALA A 135 49.88 11.35 -15.20
C ALA A 135 49.90 9.82 -15.30
N ARG A 136 51.09 9.20 -15.17
CA ARG A 136 51.23 7.73 -15.12
C ARG A 136 50.69 7.15 -13.82
N GLU A 137 50.89 7.86 -12.71
CA GLU A 137 50.36 7.49 -11.41
C GLU A 137 48.82 7.54 -11.41
N LEU A 138 48.22 8.64 -11.89
CA LEU A 138 46.76 8.77 -12.01
C LEU A 138 46.13 7.73 -12.95
N LEU A 139 46.81 7.35 -14.04
CA LEU A 139 46.33 6.28 -14.94
C LEU A 139 46.42 4.89 -14.29
N THR A 140 47.39 4.69 -13.40
CA THR A 140 47.53 3.46 -12.62
C THR A 140 46.43 3.39 -11.57
N GLU A 141 46.22 4.47 -10.82
CA GLU A 141 45.14 4.61 -9.83
C GLU A 141 43.75 4.46 -10.45
N ALA A 142 43.50 5.08 -11.62
CA ALA A 142 42.24 4.94 -12.34
C ALA A 142 42.01 3.50 -12.84
N ARG A 143 43.06 2.75 -13.19
CA ARG A 143 42.94 1.32 -13.53
C ARG A 143 42.60 0.49 -12.31
N GLU A 144 43.26 0.75 -11.19
CA GLU A 144 43.01 0.06 -9.92
C GLU A 144 41.59 0.30 -9.42
N LEU A 145 41.11 1.55 -9.48
CA LEU A 145 39.74 1.91 -9.11
C LEU A 145 38.68 1.26 -10.02
N ARG A 146 38.95 1.15 -11.33
CA ARG A 146 38.04 0.45 -12.26
C ARG A 146 37.94 -1.03 -11.92
N ASP A 147 39.06 -1.66 -11.61
CA ASP A 147 39.10 -3.08 -11.30
C ASP A 147 38.41 -3.36 -9.94
N ASP A 148 38.50 -2.45 -8.97
CA ASP A 148 37.73 -2.51 -7.71
C ASP A 148 36.20 -2.39 -7.94
N VAL A 149 35.77 -1.44 -8.78
CA VAL A 149 34.36 -1.28 -9.13
C VAL A 149 33.82 -2.51 -9.86
N ASP A 150 34.57 -3.08 -10.81
CA ASP A 150 34.16 -4.28 -11.55
C ASP A 150 34.05 -5.50 -10.62
N SER A 151 34.97 -5.62 -9.66
CA SER A 151 34.91 -6.63 -8.58
C SER A 151 33.64 -6.48 -7.76
N ARG A 152 33.33 -5.26 -7.31
CA ARG A 152 32.15 -4.97 -6.49
C ARG A 152 30.84 -5.16 -7.26
N LEU A 153 30.81 -4.82 -8.55
CA LEU A 153 29.65 -5.06 -9.42
C LEU A 153 29.39 -6.56 -9.62
N ARG A 154 30.46 -7.35 -9.78
CA ARG A 154 30.36 -8.80 -9.93
C ARG A 154 29.93 -9.49 -8.64
N ASP A 155 30.37 -9.01 -7.49
CA ASP A 155 29.93 -9.48 -6.16
C ASP A 155 28.42 -9.26 -5.97
N VAL A 156 27.95 -8.04 -6.26
CA VAL A 156 26.52 -7.70 -6.20
C VAL A 156 25.70 -8.52 -7.22
N GLY A 157 26.20 -8.70 -8.44
CA GLY A 157 25.52 -9.51 -9.46
C GLY A 157 25.37 -10.99 -9.06
N ALA A 158 26.40 -11.57 -8.45
CA ALA A 158 26.38 -12.96 -8.00
C ALA A 158 25.38 -13.21 -6.86
N ASP A 159 25.21 -12.25 -5.95
CA ASP A 159 24.22 -12.33 -4.88
C ASP A 159 22.78 -12.19 -5.41
N VAL A 160 22.55 -11.33 -6.40
CA VAL A 160 21.25 -11.18 -7.04
C VAL A 160 20.84 -12.45 -7.80
N ASP A 161 21.75 -13.04 -8.57
CA ASP A 161 21.50 -14.28 -9.31
C ASP A 161 21.18 -15.45 -8.35
N ARG A 162 21.94 -15.57 -7.25
CA ARG A 162 21.70 -16.60 -6.23
C ARG A 162 20.33 -16.45 -5.57
N GLN A 163 19.91 -15.22 -5.28
CA GLN A 163 18.61 -14.94 -4.67
C GLN A 163 17.43 -15.11 -5.65
N GLN A 164 17.67 -14.98 -6.96
CA GLN A 164 16.67 -15.21 -7.99
C GLN A 164 16.44 -16.71 -8.26
N ILE A 165 17.50 -17.53 -8.20
CA ILE A 165 17.40 -18.99 -8.30
C ILE A 165 16.61 -19.56 -7.13
N ASP A 166 16.91 -19.14 -5.89
CA ASP A 166 16.20 -19.57 -4.67
C ASP A 166 14.70 -19.22 -4.71
N ARG A 167 14.37 -18.05 -5.28
CA ARG A 167 12.98 -17.60 -5.46
C ARG A 167 12.24 -18.39 -6.55
N THR A 168 12.95 -18.88 -7.57
CA THR A 168 12.35 -19.66 -8.68
C THR A 168 12.10 -21.12 -8.27
N GLU A 169 12.94 -21.70 -7.40
CA GLU A 169 12.67 -23.04 -6.83
C GLU A 169 11.52 -23.05 -5.81
N SER A 170 11.26 -21.92 -5.14
CA SER A 170 10.19 -21.80 -4.14
C SER A 170 8.80 -21.51 -4.72
N THR A 171 8.69 -21.18 -6.01
CA THR A 171 7.40 -21.01 -6.68
C THR A 171 7.00 -22.31 -7.38
N ASP A 172 6.40 -23.22 -6.62
CA ASP A 172 5.55 -24.29 -7.16
C ASP A 172 4.37 -23.64 -7.88
N VAL A 173 4.51 -23.48 -9.19
CA VAL A 173 3.57 -22.78 -10.06
C VAL A 173 2.34 -23.67 -10.22
N VAL A 174 1.27 -23.38 -9.47
CA VAL A 174 -0.06 -23.99 -9.68
C VAL A 174 -0.53 -23.63 -11.09
N ARG A 175 -0.40 -24.56 -12.04
CA ARG A 175 -0.96 -24.43 -13.38
C ARG A 175 -2.46 -24.67 -13.30
N ILE A 176 -3.24 -23.61 -13.42
CA ILE A 176 -4.69 -23.68 -13.60
C ILE A 176 -4.93 -23.87 -15.10
N ASP A 177 -5.38 -25.07 -15.50
CA ASP A 177 -5.89 -25.31 -16.85
C ASP A 177 -7.26 -24.63 -16.97
N VAL A 178 -7.31 -23.52 -17.72
CA VAL A 178 -8.56 -22.88 -18.11
C VAL A 178 -9.03 -23.56 -19.40
N GLN A 179 -10.04 -24.42 -19.28
CA GLN A 179 -10.74 -24.98 -20.43
C GLN A 179 -11.57 -23.85 -21.06
N GLU A 180 -11.11 -23.31 -22.18
CA GLU A 180 -11.79 -22.27 -22.94
C GLU A 180 -13.08 -22.86 -23.57
N GLY A 181 -14.21 -22.63 -22.89
CA GLY A 181 -15.53 -23.02 -23.36
C GLY A 181 -15.94 -22.19 -24.57
N ARG A 182 -15.60 -22.67 -25.77
CA ARG A 182 -16.17 -22.19 -27.02
C ARG A 182 -17.68 -22.51 -27.04
N PRO A 183 -18.59 -21.54 -27.19
CA PRO A 183 -19.99 -21.85 -27.42
C PRO A 183 -20.11 -22.39 -28.85
N ASP A 184 -20.22 -23.71 -29.00
CA ASP A 184 -20.53 -24.34 -30.28
C ASP A 184 -21.96 -23.98 -30.69
N ASP A 185 -22.08 -23.34 -31.85
CA ASP A 185 -23.28 -23.25 -32.65
C ASP A 185 -23.82 -24.67 -32.93
N LEU A 186 -24.83 -25.09 -32.17
CA LEU A 186 -25.67 -26.22 -32.54
C LEU A 186 -27.09 -25.72 -32.84
N GLN A 187 -27.25 -25.42 -34.12
CA GLN A 187 -28.54 -25.44 -34.80
C GLN A 187 -29.14 -26.86 -34.68
N ASN A 188 -30.45 -26.90 -34.41
CA ASN A 188 -31.39 -28.01 -34.61
C ASN A 188 -31.83 -28.82 -33.37
N GLY A 189 -32.87 -28.29 -32.72
CA GLY A 189 -34.12 -29.02 -32.46
C GLY A 189 -34.08 -30.30 -31.64
N VAL A 190 -34.20 -30.17 -30.32
CA VAL A 190 -35.10 -31.00 -29.49
C VAL A 190 -35.49 -30.14 -28.27
N SER A 191 -36.78 -29.90 -28.06
CA SER A 191 -37.28 -29.34 -26.81
C SER A 191 -37.09 -30.35 -25.67
N PRO A 192 -36.54 -29.92 -24.52
CA PRO A 192 -37.04 -30.40 -23.24
C PRO A 192 -37.75 -29.24 -22.54
N ASP A 193 -38.91 -29.58 -22.02
CA ASP A 193 -39.82 -28.79 -21.20
C ASP A 193 -39.05 -27.99 -20.12
N ASN A 194 -38.62 -26.76 -20.42
CA ASN A 194 -38.05 -25.84 -19.46
C ASN A 194 -39.13 -24.82 -19.07
N ARG A 195 -39.90 -25.17 -18.04
CA ARG A 195 -40.59 -24.21 -17.18
C ARG A 195 -39.54 -23.38 -16.43
N GLY A 196 -38.81 -22.57 -17.19
CA GLY A 196 -37.98 -21.49 -16.67
C GLY A 196 -38.87 -20.27 -16.51
N ASP A 197 -39.09 -19.89 -15.26
CA ASP A 197 -39.84 -18.70 -14.88
C ASP A 197 -39.31 -17.46 -15.65
N PRO A 198 -40.14 -16.71 -16.40
CA PRO A 198 -39.69 -15.52 -17.11
C PRO A 198 -39.20 -14.39 -16.19
N ALA A 199 -39.37 -14.50 -14.87
CA ALA A 199 -38.97 -13.51 -13.88
C ALA A 199 -37.44 -13.34 -13.68
N SER A 200 -36.60 -14.14 -14.35
CA SER A 200 -35.14 -14.08 -14.20
C SER A 200 -34.41 -13.36 -15.34
N ARG A 201 -35.12 -12.85 -16.35
CA ARG A 201 -34.51 -11.90 -17.29
C ARG A 201 -34.59 -10.52 -16.63
N VAL A 202 -33.46 -10.06 -16.10
CA VAL A 202 -33.34 -8.75 -15.45
C VAL A 202 -33.54 -7.67 -16.51
N ASP A 203 -34.69 -7.00 -16.49
CA ASP A 203 -35.00 -5.87 -17.37
C ASP A 203 -34.26 -4.63 -16.85
N VAL A 204 -33.04 -4.43 -17.35
CA VAL A 204 -32.14 -3.34 -16.96
C VAL A 204 -32.79 -1.97 -17.10
N ASP A 205 -33.68 -1.81 -18.09
CA ASP A 205 -34.39 -0.55 -18.34
C ASP A 205 -35.34 -0.17 -17.20
N ALA A 206 -36.03 -1.15 -16.60
CA ALA A 206 -36.95 -0.91 -15.48
C ALA A 206 -36.20 -0.58 -14.18
N GLU A 207 -35.08 -1.26 -13.94
CA GLU A 207 -34.22 -0.99 -12.78
C GLU A 207 -33.57 0.41 -12.89
N LEU A 208 -33.17 0.83 -14.10
CA LEU A 208 -32.60 2.16 -14.34
C LEU A 208 -33.63 3.28 -14.15
N GLU A 209 -34.89 3.08 -14.54
CA GLU A 209 -35.95 4.06 -14.28
C GLU A 209 -36.17 4.24 -12.78
N THR A 210 -36.17 3.14 -12.02
CA THR A 210 -36.33 3.16 -10.56
C THR A 210 -35.16 3.88 -9.87
N LEU A 211 -33.92 3.64 -10.32
CA LEU A 211 -32.73 4.35 -9.86
C LEU A 211 -32.75 5.85 -10.23
N LYS A 212 -33.28 6.19 -11.40
CA LYS A 212 -33.45 7.59 -11.84
C LYS A 212 -34.51 8.32 -11.04
N GLU A 213 -35.58 7.65 -10.61
CA GLU A 213 -36.59 8.26 -9.74
C GLU A 213 -36.05 8.44 -8.31
N GLN A 214 -35.21 7.52 -7.83
CA GLN A 214 -34.59 7.62 -6.50
C GLN A 214 -33.53 8.75 -6.40
N TYR A 215 -32.77 9.01 -7.46
CA TYR A 215 -31.63 9.93 -7.44
C TYR A 215 -31.71 11.09 -8.43
N GLY A 216 -32.74 11.15 -9.28
CA GLY A 216 -32.92 12.21 -10.29
C GLY A 216 -33.66 13.45 -9.78
N ASP A 217 -34.11 13.44 -8.52
CA ASP A 217 -34.86 14.55 -7.90
C ASP A 217 -33.96 15.61 -7.25
N ASP A 218 -32.63 15.42 -7.28
CA ASP A 218 -31.65 16.36 -6.71
C ASP A 218 -31.19 17.46 -7.71
N GLU A 219 -31.70 17.48 -8.95
CA GLU A 219 -31.31 18.47 -9.99
C GLU A 219 -32.46 19.35 -10.53
N ALA A 220 -33.53 19.56 -9.76
CA ALA A 220 -34.56 20.55 -10.10
C ALA A 220 -34.84 21.53 -8.95
N GLU A 221 -34.34 22.76 -9.14
CA GLU A 221 -34.79 24.00 -8.48
C GLU A 221 -34.44 24.19 -7.00
N ASN A 222 -33.31 24.85 -6.74
CA ASN A 222 -33.30 25.92 -5.74
C ASN A 222 -32.71 27.20 -6.32
N ASP A 223 -33.67 28.03 -6.67
CA ASP A 223 -33.62 29.40 -7.13
C ASP A 223 -32.86 30.30 -6.13
N MET A 224 -32.05 31.20 -6.67
CA MET A 224 -31.35 32.25 -5.92
C MET A 224 -32.37 33.24 -5.30
N PRO A 225 -32.24 33.63 -4.02
CA PRO A 225 -32.74 34.91 -3.58
C PRO A 225 -31.63 35.95 -3.65
N ASP A 226 -31.78 36.85 -4.62
CA ASP A 226 -31.11 38.14 -4.72
C ASP A 226 -31.35 38.95 -3.44
N THR A 227 -30.31 39.25 -2.67
CA THR A 227 -30.38 40.24 -1.58
C THR A 227 -29.28 41.27 -1.75
N ALA A 228 -29.61 42.30 -2.52
CA ALA A 228 -28.98 43.60 -2.41
C ALA A 228 -29.37 44.21 -1.05
N SER A 229 -28.38 44.46 -0.19
CA SER A 229 -28.45 45.53 0.80
C SER A 229 -27.08 46.15 0.97
N GLU A 230 -27.06 47.44 0.69
CA GLU A 230 -25.95 48.38 0.77
C GLU A 230 -25.54 48.68 2.22
N ASN A 231 -24.31 49.20 2.34
CA ASN A 231 -23.73 50.02 3.43
C ASN A 231 -23.20 49.26 4.67
N ALA A 232 -22.02 49.54 5.22
CA ALA A 232 -21.13 50.69 5.09
C ALA A 232 -19.69 50.33 5.50
N ASP A 233 -18.75 51.06 4.91
CA ASP A 233 -17.53 51.61 5.50
C ASP A 233 -16.75 50.80 6.56
N ARG A 234 -15.51 50.48 6.19
CA ARG A 234 -14.33 50.90 6.96
C ARG A 234 -13.06 50.76 6.11
N GLU A 235 -12.68 51.87 5.51
CA GLU A 235 -11.28 52.20 5.25
C GLU A 235 -10.56 52.28 6.60
N ASN A 236 -9.38 51.65 6.70
CA ASN A 236 -8.35 52.09 7.62
C ASN A 236 -6.99 51.71 7.03
N GLU A 237 -6.49 52.58 6.16
CA GLU A 237 -5.07 52.75 5.92
C GLU A 237 -4.46 53.49 7.12
N GLY A 238 -3.33 52.99 7.62
CA GLY A 238 -2.55 53.61 8.68
C GLY A 238 -1.18 52.96 8.75
N ALA A 239 -0.24 53.55 8.04
CA ALA A 239 1.19 53.26 8.03
C ALA A 239 1.89 53.73 9.32
N ASP A 240 2.95 53.03 9.71
CA ASP A 240 4.24 53.55 10.24
C ASP A 240 5.11 52.32 10.59
N GLU A 241 6.15 51.99 9.81
CA GLU A 241 7.52 52.53 9.88
C GLU A 241 8.22 52.30 11.23
N ASN A 242 9.18 51.37 11.22
CA ASN A 242 10.52 51.36 11.84
C ASN A 242 11.05 49.91 11.74
N GLY A 243 12.11 49.56 11.03
CA GLY A 243 13.34 50.31 10.80
C GLY A 243 14.36 49.96 11.89
N GLU A 244 14.97 48.78 11.83
CA GLU A 244 16.28 48.58 12.47
C GLU A 244 17.15 47.65 11.63
N THR A 245 18.01 48.32 10.86
CA THR A 245 19.27 47.84 10.31
C THR A 245 20.26 47.62 11.46
N THR A 246 20.92 46.48 11.52
CA THR A 246 22.22 46.35 12.17
C THR A 246 23.22 45.88 11.13
N ASP A 247 23.89 46.87 10.54
CA ASP A 247 25.23 46.74 9.97
C ASP A 247 26.28 46.70 11.08
N SER A 248 27.48 46.31 10.67
CA SER A 248 28.81 46.31 11.32
C SER A 248 29.28 44.99 11.91
N ASP A 249 30.52 44.56 11.70
CA ASP A 249 31.62 44.91 10.79
C ASP A 249 32.78 43.96 11.19
N GLY A 250 33.65 43.60 10.25
CA GLY A 250 35.06 43.25 10.49
C GLY A 250 35.37 41.89 11.15
N ASP A 251 36.04 40.99 10.44
CA ASP A 251 37.50 41.08 10.33
C ASP A 251 38.02 40.09 9.28
N ASP A 252 38.71 40.66 8.28
CA ASP A 252 39.77 39.99 7.54
C ASP A 252 40.88 39.59 8.53
N ASP A 253 41.43 38.39 8.38
CA ASP A 253 42.87 38.21 8.62
C ASP A 253 43.40 37.05 7.78
N ASP A 254 44.03 37.46 6.69
CA ASP A 254 45.12 36.76 6.00
C ASP A 254 46.22 36.37 7.00
N VAL A 255 46.58 35.08 7.08
CA VAL A 255 47.95 34.71 7.52
C VAL A 255 48.50 33.58 6.65
N ALA A 256 49.20 34.03 5.62
CA ALA A 256 50.57 33.67 5.25
C ALA A 256 50.98 32.19 5.20
N GLY A 257 51.35 31.77 3.99
CA GLY A 257 52.28 30.67 3.78
C GLY A 257 53.60 30.90 4.51
N SER A 258 54.09 29.84 5.13
CA SER A 258 55.48 29.73 5.56
C SER A 258 56.21 28.88 4.54
N ASP A 259 56.85 29.57 3.60
CA ASP A 259 58.07 29.13 2.96
C ASP A 259 59.20 29.23 3.99
N SER A 260 60.01 28.18 4.14
CA SER A 260 61.34 28.24 4.78
C SER A 260 62.12 26.96 4.47
N GLU A 261 62.95 27.07 3.44
CA GLU A 261 64.18 26.32 3.25
C GLU A 261 65.13 26.45 4.45
N SER A 262 65.69 25.33 4.92
CA SER A 262 67.13 25.09 5.20
C SER A 262 67.35 23.75 5.90
#